data_AF-A0A520D602-F1
#
_entry.id   AF-A0A520D602-F1
#
_cell.length_a   1.000
_cell.length_b   1.000
_cell.length_c   1.000
_cell.angle_alpha   90.00
_cell.angle_beta   90.00
_cell.angle_gamma   90.00
#
_symmetry.space_group_name_H-M   'P 1'
#
loop_
_entity.id
_entity.type
_entity.pdbx_description
1 polymer ?
#
loop_
_entity_poly.entity_id
_entity_poly.type
_entity_poly.pdbx_seq_one_letter_code
_entity_poly.pdbx_strand_id
1 'polypeptide(L)'
;MNALTYLIQVNLYLVLFYSLYYLILRNETFFKMNRLYLVGSVALALAIPLLKAEWIKDLFVTEQIYYATQKVSSTVNEVMIGEPIYIDRDFAIQQKGITAGQAFWILYGSITLLFLLNFLRKLYFVNRALNDKSKHQAFSFFNKVVVDEELQGKETIIDHEMVHVKQWHSIDVIFFELFAAFNWFNPIAFFYKKAIKNIHEFIADETAASTLEDKSEYALLLVSNA
;
A
#
# COMPACT_ATOMS: atom_id res chain seq x y z
N MET A 1 -13.73 -14.21 -10.28
CA MET A 1 -12.55 -13.36 -10.61
C MET A 1 -11.23 -14.05 -10.28
N ASN A 2 -10.27 -14.14 -11.22
CA ASN A 2 -8.96 -14.75 -10.96
C ASN A 2 -7.97 -13.75 -10.30
N ALA A 3 -6.94 -14.26 -9.63
CA ALA A 3 -5.96 -13.45 -8.89
C ALA A 3 -5.14 -12.51 -9.79
N LEU A 4 -4.89 -12.90 -11.04
CA LEU A 4 -4.17 -12.05 -12.00
C LEU A 4 -4.99 -10.81 -12.38
N THR A 5 -6.29 -10.98 -12.67
CA THR A 5 -7.20 -9.87 -12.98
C THR A 5 -7.36 -8.95 -11.78
N TYR A 6 -7.44 -9.52 -10.58
CA TYR A 6 -7.44 -8.73 -9.34
C TYR A 6 -6.19 -7.83 -9.25
N LEU A 7 -5.01 -8.41 -9.42
CA LEU A 7 -3.74 -7.69 -9.33
C LEU A 7 -3.64 -6.57 -10.37
N ILE A 8 -4.07 -6.83 -11.62
CA ILE A 8 -4.10 -5.82 -12.68
C ILE A 8 -5.06 -4.68 -12.33
N GLN A 9 -6.28 -5.00 -11.87
CA GLN A 9 -7.27 -3.98 -11.50
C GLN A 9 -6.79 -3.11 -10.34
N VAL A 10 -6.24 -3.71 -9.28
CA VAL A 10 -5.63 -2.97 -8.17
C VAL A 10 -4.59 -1.99 -8.70
N ASN A 11 -3.65 -2.46 -9.52
CA ASN A 11 -2.56 -1.64 -10.03
C ASN A 11 -3.04 -0.50 -10.95
N LEU A 12 -4.10 -0.73 -11.74
CA LEU A 12 -4.73 0.31 -12.53
C LEU A 12 -5.34 1.41 -11.63
N TYR A 13 -6.05 1.03 -10.57
CA TYR A 13 -6.60 1.99 -9.60
C TYR A 13 -5.50 2.77 -8.87
N LEU A 14 -4.38 2.14 -8.52
CA LEU A 14 -3.23 2.83 -7.91
C LEU A 14 -2.66 3.91 -8.83
N VAL A 15 -2.44 3.59 -10.10
CA VAL A 15 -1.94 4.57 -11.09
C VAL A 15 -2.89 5.75 -11.19
N LEU A 16 -4.20 5.47 -11.28
CA LEU A 16 -5.23 6.50 -11.37
C LEU A 16 -5.24 7.41 -10.13
N PHE A 17 -5.35 6.84 -8.93
CA PHE A 17 -5.42 7.63 -7.70
C PHE A 17 -4.12 8.36 -7.38
N TYR A 18 -2.96 7.74 -7.63
CA TYR A 18 -1.69 8.45 -7.46
C TYR A 18 -1.56 9.62 -8.42
N SER A 19 -2.04 9.48 -9.66
CA SER A 19 -2.03 10.57 -10.64
C SER A 19 -2.89 11.75 -10.18
N LEU A 20 -4.07 11.48 -9.59
CA LEU A 20 -4.92 12.52 -9.00
C LEU A 20 -4.21 13.22 -7.83
N TYR A 21 -3.56 12.46 -6.94
CA TYR A 21 -2.74 13.04 -5.88
C TYR A 21 -1.62 13.92 -6.45
N TYR A 22 -0.88 13.40 -7.43
CA TYR A 22 0.28 14.07 -8.00
C TYR A 22 -0.08 15.33 -8.79
N LEU A 23 -1.23 15.36 -9.47
CA LEU A 23 -1.61 16.52 -10.29
C LEU A 23 -2.32 17.61 -9.48
N ILE A 24 -3.07 17.22 -8.44
CA ILE A 24 -3.99 18.13 -7.74
C ILE A 24 -3.56 18.35 -6.29
N LEU A 25 -3.33 17.29 -5.52
CA LEU A 25 -3.18 17.40 -4.05
C LEU A 25 -1.75 17.66 -3.58
N ARG A 26 -0.72 17.26 -4.33
CA ARG A 26 0.68 17.25 -3.84
C ARG A 26 1.22 18.62 -3.40
N ASN A 27 0.69 19.70 -3.95
CA ASN A 27 1.15 21.07 -3.69
C ASN A 27 0.24 21.79 -2.67
N GLU A 28 -0.81 21.13 -2.18
CA GLU A 28 -1.69 21.67 -1.17
C GLU A 28 -1.08 21.51 0.22
N THR A 29 -1.19 22.55 1.06
CA THR A 29 -0.66 22.55 2.44
C THR A 29 -1.58 21.83 3.43
N PHE A 30 -2.69 21.26 2.96
CA PHE A 30 -3.59 20.44 3.79
C PHE A 30 -3.01 19.03 4.04
N PHE A 31 -1.87 18.95 4.73
CA PHE A 31 -1.08 17.72 4.85
C PHE A 31 -1.85 16.55 5.49
N LYS A 32 -2.71 16.82 6.48
CA LYS A 32 -3.57 15.79 7.10
C LYS A 32 -4.56 15.19 6.11
N MET A 33 -5.13 16.00 5.20
CA MET A 33 -6.04 15.51 4.15
C MET A 33 -5.29 14.76 3.07
N ASN A 34 -4.08 15.22 2.72
CA ASN A 34 -3.19 14.49 1.82
C ASN A 34 -2.81 13.11 2.39
N ARG A 35 -2.53 13.01 3.70
CA ARG A 35 -2.30 11.74 4.40
C ARG A 35 -3.51 10.81 4.27
N LEU A 36 -4.70 11.31 4.62
CA LEU A 36 -5.95 10.55 4.55
C LEU A 36 -6.22 10.06 3.12
N TYR A 37 -6.00 10.92 2.12
CA TYR A 37 -6.15 10.56 0.72
C TYR A 37 -5.17 9.47 0.29
N LEU A 38 -3.89 9.59 0.64
CA LEU A 38 -2.87 8.61 0.23
C LEU A 38 -3.15 7.22 0.83
N VAL A 39 -3.45 7.14 2.13
CA VAL A 39 -3.80 5.88 2.80
C VAL A 39 -5.13 5.34 2.26
N GLY A 40 -6.15 6.19 2.19
CA GLY A 40 -7.48 5.83 1.73
C GLY A 40 -7.52 5.36 0.28
N SER A 41 -6.75 5.99 -0.61
CA SER A 41 -6.71 5.59 -2.03
C SER A 41 -6.09 4.22 -2.25
N VAL A 42 -5.05 3.84 -1.49
CA VAL A 42 -4.53 2.46 -1.54
C VAL A 42 -5.55 1.47 -0.99
N ALA A 43 -6.18 1.79 0.15
CA ALA A 43 -7.24 0.94 0.70
C ALA A 43 -8.40 0.75 -0.29
N LEU A 44 -8.82 1.80 -0.97
CA LEU A 44 -9.86 1.75 -2.01
C LEU A 44 -9.39 0.98 -3.25
N ALA A 45 -8.15 1.16 -3.70
CA ALA A 45 -7.60 0.41 -4.84
C ALA A 45 -7.59 -1.10 -4.56
N LEU A 46 -7.35 -1.51 -3.31
CA LEU A 46 -7.45 -2.91 -2.87
C LEU A 46 -8.90 -3.39 -2.73
N ALA A 47 -9.77 -2.54 -2.18
CA ALA A 47 -11.16 -2.88 -1.86
C ALA A 47 -12.06 -2.94 -3.09
N ILE A 48 -11.93 -2.02 -4.06
CA ILE A 48 -12.86 -1.95 -5.21
C ILE A 48 -12.88 -3.24 -6.03
N PRO A 49 -11.73 -3.82 -6.45
CA PRO A 49 -11.74 -5.12 -7.14
C PRO A 49 -12.27 -6.22 -6.23
N LEU A 50 -11.93 -6.20 -4.94
CA LEU A 50 -12.34 -7.22 -3.97
C LEU A 50 -13.87 -7.27 -3.84
N LEU A 51 -14.53 -6.11 -3.73
CA LEU A 51 -15.98 -5.97 -3.66
C LEU A 51 -16.69 -6.43 -4.94
N LYS A 52 -16.00 -6.43 -6.09
CA LYS A 52 -16.53 -6.95 -7.35
C LYS A 52 -16.39 -8.47 -7.47
N ALA A 53 -15.65 -9.12 -6.58
CA ALA A 53 -15.45 -10.56 -6.62
C ALA A 53 -16.78 -11.32 -6.41
N GLU A 54 -16.98 -12.39 -7.16
CA GLU A 54 -18.19 -13.22 -7.11
C GLU A 54 -18.51 -13.70 -5.69
N TRP A 55 -17.50 -14.19 -4.95
CA TRP A 55 -17.68 -14.65 -3.57
C TRP A 55 -18.22 -13.57 -2.62
N ILE A 56 -17.96 -12.28 -2.88
CA ILE A 56 -18.56 -11.19 -2.10
C ILE A 56 -20.01 -10.98 -2.52
N LYS A 57 -20.31 -11.03 -3.82
CA LYS A 57 -21.68 -10.89 -4.31
C LYS A 57 -22.58 -11.99 -3.75
N ASP A 58 -22.08 -13.23 -3.69
CA ASP A 58 -22.85 -14.37 -3.17
C ASP A 58 -23.19 -14.23 -1.68
N LEU A 59 -22.43 -13.42 -0.91
CA LEU A 59 -22.73 -13.10 0.49
C LEU A 59 -23.83 -12.03 0.65
N PHE A 60 -24.01 -11.15 -0.34
CA PHE A 60 -24.91 -9.99 -0.25
C PHE A 60 -26.14 -10.09 -1.17
N VAL A 61 -26.12 -10.97 -2.16
CA VAL A 61 -27.25 -11.23 -3.05
C VAL A 61 -28.07 -12.37 -2.45
N THR A 62 -29.19 -12.03 -1.79
CA THR A 62 -30.20 -13.02 -1.36
C THR A 62 -30.68 -13.82 -2.58
N GLU A 63 -30.87 -15.14 -2.44
CA GLU A 63 -31.34 -16.05 -3.50
C GLU A 63 -32.55 -15.49 -4.30
N GLN A 64 -33.41 -14.68 -3.68
CA GLN A 64 -34.58 -14.06 -4.32
C GLN A 64 -34.25 -13.13 -5.51
N ILE A 65 -33.09 -12.48 -5.54
CA ILE A 65 -32.70 -11.60 -6.68
C ILE A 65 -32.15 -12.43 -7.85
N TYR A 66 -31.56 -13.59 -7.56
CA TYR A 66 -31.03 -14.53 -8.55
C TYR A 66 -32.16 -15.16 -9.40
N TYR A 67 -33.26 -15.59 -8.77
CA TYR A 67 -34.43 -16.12 -9.49
C TYR A 67 -35.17 -15.06 -10.32
N ALA A 68 -35.17 -13.80 -9.89
CA ALA A 68 -35.82 -12.71 -10.61
C ALA A 68 -35.08 -12.31 -11.90
N THR A 69 -33.75 -12.47 -11.94
CA THR A 69 -32.91 -12.15 -13.10
C THR A 69 -32.82 -13.29 -14.11
N GLN A 70 -32.95 -14.55 -13.68
CA GLN A 70 -32.88 -15.70 -14.59
C GLN A 70 -34.13 -15.84 -15.48
N LYS A 71 -35.30 -15.36 -15.02
CA LYS A 71 -36.57 -15.46 -15.76
C LYS A 71 -36.69 -14.49 -16.95
N VAL A 72 -35.75 -13.56 -17.12
CA VAL A 72 -35.77 -12.55 -18.19
C VAL A 72 -34.84 -12.90 -19.36
N SER A 73 -33.94 -13.89 -19.22
CA SER A 73 -32.96 -14.26 -20.26
C SER A 73 -33.26 -15.57 -21.01
N SER A 74 -34.27 -16.34 -20.59
CA SER A 74 -34.60 -17.63 -21.21
C SER A 74 -35.79 -17.55 -22.17
N THR A 75 -35.68 -16.73 -23.21
CA THR A 75 -36.48 -16.86 -24.43
C THR A 75 -35.62 -16.42 -25.61
N VAL A 76 -34.73 -17.29 -26.09
CA VAL A 76 -34.35 -17.42 -27.51
C VAL A 76 -33.54 -18.72 -27.69
N ASN A 77 -34.13 -19.63 -28.47
CA ASN A 77 -33.56 -20.68 -29.32
C ASN A 77 -32.69 -21.78 -28.72
N GLU A 78 -33.23 -23.01 -28.73
CA GLU A 78 -32.50 -24.17 -29.24
C GLU A 78 -33.50 -25.15 -29.91
N VAL A 79 -33.56 -25.08 -31.24
CA VAL A 79 -34.08 -26.14 -32.11
C VAL A 79 -32.88 -26.98 -32.53
N MET A 80 -33.01 -28.29 -32.36
CA MET A 80 -32.00 -29.31 -32.63
C MET A 80 -31.52 -29.31 -34.09
N ILE A 81 -30.28 -29.75 -34.33
CA ILE A 81 -29.90 -30.85 -35.25
C ILE A 81 -28.39 -31.10 -35.15
N GLY A 82 -28.01 -32.37 -34.98
CA GLY A 82 -26.68 -32.91 -35.29
C GLY A 82 -26.02 -33.56 -34.10
N GLU A 83 -25.93 -34.90 -34.08
CA GLU A 83 -25.07 -35.62 -33.14
C GLU A 83 -23.64 -35.09 -33.25
N PRO A 84 -22.97 -34.73 -32.13
CA PRO A 84 -21.57 -34.36 -32.17
C PRO A 84 -20.77 -35.62 -32.52
N ILE A 85 -20.01 -35.55 -33.61
CA ILE A 85 -18.94 -36.50 -33.89
C ILE A 85 -17.95 -36.41 -32.73
N TYR A 86 -17.86 -37.47 -31.93
CA TYR A 86 -16.81 -37.65 -30.94
C TYR A 86 -15.49 -37.86 -31.68
N ILE A 87 -14.79 -36.77 -31.99
CA ILE A 87 -13.36 -36.85 -32.27
C ILE A 87 -12.72 -37.15 -30.92
N ASP A 88 -12.33 -38.40 -30.74
CA ASP A 88 -11.43 -38.82 -29.68
C ASP A 88 -10.15 -37.99 -29.78
N ARG A 89 -10.07 -36.93 -28.99
CA ARG A 89 -8.86 -36.16 -28.75
C ARG A 89 -8.21 -36.65 -27.45
N ASP A 90 -8.05 -37.95 -27.29
CA ASP A 90 -7.02 -38.49 -26.40
C ASP A 90 -5.62 -38.31 -27.02
N PHE A 91 -5.24 -37.04 -27.12
CA PHE A 91 -3.85 -36.60 -26.97
C PHE A 91 -3.85 -35.47 -25.93
N ALA A 92 -4.38 -35.75 -24.76
CA ALA A 92 -3.91 -35.09 -23.56
C ALA A 92 -2.45 -35.52 -23.38
N ILE A 93 -1.53 -34.78 -24.01
CA ILE A 93 -0.15 -34.75 -23.52
C ILE A 93 -0.30 -34.25 -22.09
N GLN A 94 -0.30 -35.20 -21.16
CA GLN A 94 -0.19 -34.94 -19.74
C GLN A 94 1.24 -34.43 -19.56
N GLN A 95 1.47 -33.16 -19.92
CA GLN A 95 2.70 -32.47 -19.65
C GLN A 95 2.78 -32.40 -18.13
N LYS A 96 3.51 -33.35 -17.56
CA LYS A 96 3.92 -33.41 -16.16
C LYS A 96 5.01 -32.34 -15.92
N GLY A 97 4.74 -31.13 -16.40
CA GLY A 97 5.61 -29.98 -16.40
C GLY A 97 4.87 -28.78 -15.83
N ILE A 98 5.63 -27.84 -15.27
CA ILE A 98 5.07 -26.61 -14.70
C ILE A 98 4.43 -25.80 -15.83
N THR A 99 3.13 -25.53 -15.73
CA THR A 99 2.44 -24.64 -16.68
C THR A 99 2.98 -23.22 -16.57
N ALA A 100 2.90 -22.42 -17.65
CA ALA A 100 3.35 -21.03 -17.64
C ALA A 100 2.69 -20.19 -16.52
N GLY A 101 1.42 -20.45 -16.21
CA GLY A 101 0.71 -19.78 -15.11
C GLY A 101 1.27 -20.17 -13.73
N GLN A 102 1.60 -21.44 -13.51
CA GLN A 102 2.25 -21.89 -12.27
C GLN A 102 3.65 -21.30 -12.13
N ALA A 103 4.44 -21.26 -13.22
CA ALA A 103 5.76 -20.64 -13.21
C ALA A 103 5.70 -19.14 -12.84
N PHE A 104 4.71 -18.41 -13.38
CA PHE A 104 4.47 -17.01 -13.04
C PHE A 104 4.19 -16.82 -11.54
N TRP A 105 3.29 -17.62 -10.96
CA TRP A 105 2.94 -17.50 -9.54
C TRP A 105 4.10 -17.90 -8.61
N ILE A 106 4.90 -18.91 -9.00
CA ILE A 106 6.11 -19.28 -8.27
C ILE A 106 7.10 -18.10 -8.27
N LEU A 107 7.39 -17.53 -9.44
CA LEU A 107 8.30 -16.39 -9.57
C LEU A 107 7.81 -15.18 -8.76
N TYR A 108 6.53 -14.83 -8.92
CA TYR A 108 5.90 -13.73 -8.18
C TYR A 108 6.00 -13.94 -6.66
N GLY A 109 5.67 -15.14 -6.18
CA GLY A 109 5.74 -15.50 -4.76
C GLY A 109 7.17 -15.46 -4.22
N SER A 110 8.16 -15.98 -4.98
CA SER A 110 9.57 -15.96 -4.59
C SER A 110 10.11 -14.54 -4.46
N ILE A 111 9.83 -13.66 -5.42
CA ILE A 111 10.28 -12.25 -5.35
C ILE A 111 9.59 -11.53 -4.19
N THR A 112 8.28 -11.71 -4.05
CA THR A 112 7.51 -11.12 -2.93
C THR A 112 8.11 -11.56 -1.58
N LEU A 113 8.46 -12.85 -1.44
CA LEU A 113 9.11 -13.38 -0.25
C LEU A 113 10.46 -12.69 0.04
N LEU A 114 11.30 -12.45 -0.97
CA LEU A 114 12.55 -11.73 -0.81
C LEU A 114 12.33 -10.29 -0.29
N PHE A 115 11.32 -9.59 -0.81
CA PHE A 115 10.96 -8.25 -0.33
C PHE A 115 10.45 -8.28 1.10
N LEU A 116 9.62 -9.26 1.47
CA LEU A 116 9.14 -9.45 2.84
C LEU A 116 10.27 -9.79 3.82
N LEU A 117 11.22 -10.64 3.43
CA LEU A 117 12.41 -10.94 4.24
C LEU A 117 13.28 -9.70 4.43
N ASN A 118 13.47 -8.88 3.38
CA ASN A 118 14.19 -7.62 3.51
C ASN A 118 13.44 -6.62 4.41
N PHE A 119 12.12 -6.57 4.34
CA PHE A 119 11.29 -5.78 5.26
C PHE A 119 11.46 -6.23 6.72
N LEU A 120 11.38 -7.53 7.00
CA LEU A 120 11.60 -8.08 8.35
C LEU A 120 13.01 -7.78 8.86
N ARG A 121 14.02 -7.89 8.00
CA ARG A 121 15.40 -7.52 8.33
C ARG A 121 15.49 -6.05 8.74
N LYS A 122 14.90 -5.14 7.96
CA LYS A 122 14.87 -3.70 8.30
C LYS A 122 14.17 -3.45 9.63
N LEU A 123 13.02 -4.08 9.86
CA LEU A 123 12.27 -3.94 11.11
C LEU A 123 13.09 -4.41 12.32
N TYR A 124 13.82 -5.52 12.18
CA TYR A 124 14.75 -6.01 13.20
C TYR A 124 15.86 -4.98 13.51
N PHE A 125 16.48 -4.40 12.47
CA PHE A 125 17.51 -3.37 12.66
C PHE A 125 16.97 -2.11 13.34
N VAL A 126 15.78 -1.64 12.96
CA VAL A 126 15.13 -0.49 13.61
C VAL A 126 14.85 -0.79 15.08
N ASN A 127 14.29 -1.96 15.40
CA ASN A 127 14.03 -2.35 16.78
C ASN A 127 15.32 -2.45 17.62
N ARG A 128 16.42 -2.89 17.01
CA ARG A 128 17.74 -2.90 17.66
C ARG A 128 18.26 -1.48 17.89
N ALA A 129 18.16 -0.61 16.89
CA ALA A 129 18.59 0.79 16.99
C ALA A 129 17.83 1.56 18.08
N LEU A 130 16.53 1.29 18.27
CA LEU A 130 15.74 1.90 19.34
C LEU A 130 16.21 1.55 20.76
N ASN A 131 16.98 0.48 20.92
CA ASN A 131 17.51 0.05 22.22
C ASN A 131 18.97 0.50 22.42
N ASP A 132 19.59 1.11 21.41
CA ASP A 132 20.96 1.60 21.47
C ASP A 132 20.94 3.12 21.60
N LYS A 133 21.85 3.70 22.41
CA LYS A 133 21.98 5.16 22.52
C LYS A 133 22.78 5.64 21.31
N SER A 134 22.11 5.85 20.18
CA SER A 134 22.73 6.37 18.98
C SER A 134 23.21 7.82 19.21
N LYS A 135 24.52 8.03 19.09
CA LYS A 135 25.09 9.38 19.08
C LYS A 135 24.69 10.12 17.80
N HIS A 136 24.32 11.38 17.98
CA HIS A 136 24.03 12.42 16.99
C HIS A 136 22.85 12.10 16.07
N GLN A 137 21.84 11.39 16.59
CA GLN A 137 20.64 11.07 15.82
C GLN A 137 19.39 11.34 16.65
N ALA A 138 18.36 11.80 15.96
CA ALA A 138 17.00 11.86 16.45
C ALA A 138 16.12 11.00 15.53
N PHE A 139 15.34 10.10 16.11
CA PHE A 139 14.33 9.35 15.39
C PHE A 139 13.31 8.77 16.35
N SER A 140 12.13 8.47 15.82
CA SER A 140 11.03 7.85 16.54
C SER A 140 10.44 6.68 15.78
N PHE A 141 9.94 5.70 16.53
CA PHE A 141 9.27 4.55 15.96
C PHE A 141 8.25 3.97 16.96
N PHE A 142 7.01 3.81 16.50
CA PHE A 142 5.84 3.51 17.32
C PHE A 142 5.69 4.47 18.51
N ASN A 143 5.98 4.00 19.71
CA ASN A 143 5.83 4.71 20.97
C ASN A 143 7.18 5.09 21.60
N LYS A 144 8.28 4.93 20.86
CA LYS A 144 9.64 5.22 21.33
C LYS A 144 10.21 6.41 20.57
N VAL A 145 10.90 7.28 21.30
CA VAL A 145 11.64 8.44 20.79
C VAL A 145 13.08 8.30 21.27
N VAL A 146 14.04 8.40 20.36
CA VAL A 146 15.48 8.41 20.65
C VAL A 146 16.02 9.74 20.15
N VAL A 147 16.58 10.55 21.05
CA VAL A 147 17.19 11.84 20.72
C VAL A 147 18.50 11.94 21.51
N ASP A 148 19.59 12.22 20.80
CA ASP A 148 20.89 12.44 21.45
C ASP A 148 20.83 13.67 22.38
N GLU A 149 21.51 13.55 23.53
CA GLU A 149 21.57 14.60 24.55
C GLU A 149 22.42 15.79 24.11
N GLU A 150 23.34 15.59 23.15
CA GLU A 150 24.27 16.61 22.66
C GLU A 150 23.70 17.49 21.52
N LEU A 151 22.47 17.25 21.05
CA LEU A 151 21.86 18.00 19.95
C LEU A 151 21.41 19.41 20.36
N GLN A 152 21.76 20.42 19.56
CA GLN A 152 21.27 21.78 19.74
C GLN A 152 19.79 21.87 19.36
N GLY A 153 19.00 22.57 20.18
CA GLY A 153 17.55 22.69 19.99
C GLY A 153 16.77 21.39 20.22
N LYS A 154 17.30 20.55 21.13
CA LYS A 154 16.73 19.25 21.52
C LYS A 154 15.23 19.27 21.81
N GLU A 155 14.72 20.31 22.47
CA GLU A 155 13.29 20.40 22.82
C GLU A 155 12.42 20.43 21.56
N THR A 156 12.78 21.26 20.57
CA THR A 156 12.10 21.34 19.27
C THR A 156 12.21 20.03 18.49
N ILE A 157 13.37 19.37 18.55
CA ILE A 157 13.58 18.05 17.92
C ILE A 157 12.68 17.00 18.59
N ILE A 158 12.60 16.99 19.93
CA ILE A 158 11.69 16.09 20.66
C ILE A 158 10.24 16.36 20.28
N ASP A 159 9.83 17.62 20.16
CA ASP A 159 8.48 17.97 19.74
C ASP A 159 8.16 17.45 18.34
N HIS A 160 9.09 17.60 17.39
CA HIS A 160 8.99 17.01 16.05
C HIS A 160 8.84 15.48 16.12
N GLU A 161 9.74 14.79 16.82
CA GLU A 161 9.70 13.32 16.94
C GLU A 161 8.43 12.82 17.65
N MET A 162 7.93 13.59 18.61
CA MET A 162 6.70 13.28 19.32
C MET A 162 5.47 13.35 18.41
N VAL A 163 5.49 14.14 17.34
CA VAL A 163 4.41 14.16 16.34
C VAL A 163 4.30 12.82 15.63
N HIS A 164 5.43 12.22 15.23
CA HIS A 164 5.43 10.90 14.58
C HIS A 164 4.81 9.81 15.45
N VAL A 165 5.09 9.86 16.76
CA VAL A 165 4.49 8.97 17.75
C VAL A 165 2.98 9.23 17.89
N LYS A 166 2.58 10.48 18.18
CA LYS A 166 1.18 10.86 18.41
C LYS A 166 0.28 10.61 17.21
N GLN A 167 0.80 10.80 16.00
CA GLN A 167 0.07 10.60 14.75
C GLN A 167 0.18 9.17 14.19
N TRP A 168 0.88 8.26 14.88
CA TRP A 168 1.06 6.86 14.48
C TRP A 168 1.70 6.70 13.08
N HIS A 169 2.65 7.57 12.73
CA HIS A 169 3.30 7.54 11.40
C HIS A 169 4.00 6.21 11.12
N SER A 170 4.48 5.49 12.14
CA SER A 170 5.08 4.16 11.96
C SER A 170 4.12 3.10 11.40
N ILE A 171 2.81 3.20 11.68
CA ILE A 171 1.80 2.29 11.12
C ILE A 171 1.71 2.48 9.61
N ASP A 172 1.64 3.74 9.17
CA ASP A 172 1.62 4.07 7.75
C ASP A 172 2.88 3.55 7.04
N VAL A 173 4.06 3.76 7.64
CA VAL A 173 5.33 3.26 7.08
C VAL A 173 5.30 1.75 6.90
N ILE A 174 4.86 0.99 7.91
CA ILE A 174 4.72 -0.47 7.82
C ILE A 174 3.72 -0.86 6.74
N PHE A 175 2.56 -0.21 6.70
CA PHE A 175 1.53 -0.46 5.70
C PHE A 175 2.08 -0.29 4.28
N PHE A 176 2.76 0.82 3.99
CA PHE A 176 3.30 1.09 2.66
C PHE A 176 4.54 0.23 2.32
N GLU A 177 5.36 -0.16 3.29
CA GLU A 177 6.45 -1.13 3.06
C GLU A 177 5.91 -2.53 2.70
N LEU A 178 4.91 -3.02 3.44
CA LEU A 178 4.25 -4.29 3.13
C LEU A 178 3.54 -4.21 1.77
N PHE A 179 2.79 -3.14 1.53
CA PHE A 179 2.10 -2.92 0.28
C PHE A 179 3.04 -2.91 -0.93
N ALA A 180 4.18 -2.21 -0.82
CA ALA A 180 5.21 -2.19 -1.84
C ALA A 180 5.90 -3.55 -2.01
N ALA A 181 6.02 -4.36 -0.95
CA ALA A 181 6.54 -5.72 -1.06
C ALA A 181 5.63 -6.62 -1.90
N PHE A 182 4.30 -6.48 -1.81
CA PHE A 182 3.36 -7.21 -2.68
C PHE A 182 3.27 -6.61 -4.09
N ASN A 183 3.42 -5.29 -4.23
CA ASN A 183 3.36 -4.59 -5.53
C ASN A 183 4.76 -4.21 -6.03
N TRP A 184 5.76 -5.06 -5.80
CA TRP A 184 7.18 -4.76 -6.06
C TRP A 184 7.48 -4.42 -7.52
N PHE A 185 6.66 -4.91 -8.45
CA PHE A 185 6.77 -4.66 -9.88
C PHE A 185 6.17 -3.30 -10.30
N ASN A 186 5.37 -2.67 -9.45
CA ASN A 186 4.72 -1.40 -9.75
C ASN A 186 5.51 -0.22 -9.14
N PRO A 187 6.14 0.65 -9.94
CA PRO A 187 6.87 1.83 -9.44
C PRO A 187 6.00 2.78 -8.61
N ILE A 188 4.69 2.85 -8.89
CA ILE A 188 3.75 3.72 -8.17
C ILE A 188 3.67 3.37 -6.69
N ALA A 189 3.85 2.10 -6.30
CA ALA A 189 3.87 1.71 -4.89
C ALA A 189 5.02 2.39 -4.12
N PHE A 190 6.19 2.56 -4.76
CA PHE A 190 7.32 3.27 -4.17
C PHE A 190 7.10 4.79 -4.15
N PHE A 191 6.35 5.33 -5.11
CA PHE A 191 5.98 6.75 -5.11
C PHE A 191 4.98 7.07 -4.00
N TYR A 192 4.02 6.20 -3.74
CA TYR A 192 3.16 6.29 -2.56
C TYR A 192 3.97 6.28 -1.26
N LYS A 193 4.90 5.34 -1.13
CA LYS A 193 5.81 5.25 0.02
C LYS A 193 6.64 6.54 0.23
N LYS A 194 7.13 7.14 -0.86
CA LYS A 194 7.85 8.43 -0.78
C LYS A 194 6.91 9.57 -0.38
N ALA A 195 5.73 9.63 -1.00
CA ALA A 195 4.75 10.68 -0.76
C ALA A 195 4.26 10.68 0.70
N ILE A 196 3.91 9.51 1.25
CA ILE A 196 3.44 9.43 2.64
C ILE A 196 4.53 9.85 3.63
N LYS A 197 5.80 9.49 3.38
CA LYS A 197 6.92 9.92 4.21
C LYS A 197 7.06 11.44 4.19
N ASN A 198 7.05 12.06 3.02
CA ASN A 198 7.11 13.53 2.92
C ASN A 198 5.95 14.20 3.66
N ILE A 199 4.74 13.65 3.56
CA ILE A 199 3.58 14.17 4.31
C ILE A 199 3.79 14.04 5.83
N HIS A 200 4.41 12.96 6.31
CA HIS A 200 4.75 12.82 7.73
C HIS A 200 5.72 13.91 8.20
N GLU A 201 6.80 14.15 7.44
CA GLU A 201 7.76 15.22 7.74
C GLU A 201 7.06 16.59 7.74
N PHE A 202 6.24 16.90 6.73
CA PHE A 202 5.52 18.19 6.67
C PHE A 202 4.58 18.41 7.86
N ILE A 203 3.91 17.36 8.34
CA ILE A 203 3.04 17.46 9.53
C ILE A 203 3.89 17.70 10.79
N ALA A 204 5.03 17.00 10.92
CA ALA A 204 5.93 17.15 12.05
C ALA A 204 6.59 18.53 12.07
N ASP A 205 7.11 18.98 10.92
CA ASP A 205 7.71 20.30 10.72
C ASP A 205 6.71 21.43 10.98
N GLU A 206 5.48 21.35 10.45
CA GLU A 206 4.45 22.36 10.68
C GLU A 206 4.12 22.49 12.18
N THR A 207 4.03 21.36 12.87
CA THR A 207 3.72 21.34 14.30
C THR A 207 4.89 21.86 15.13
N ALA A 208 6.11 21.40 14.86
CA ALA A 208 7.31 21.84 15.59
C ALA A 208 7.64 23.32 15.33
N ALA A 209 7.47 23.81 14.10
CA ALA A 209 7.65 25.22 13.80
C ALA A 209 6.58 26.13 14.42
N SER A 210 5.41 25.58 14.78
CA SER A 210 4.33 26.35 15.42
C SER A 210 4.56 26.62 16.91
N THR A 211 5.50 25.90 17.56
CA THR A 211 5.87 26.13 18.95
C THR A 211 6.96 27.21 19.11
N LEU A 212 7.60 27.62 18.01
CA LEU A 212 8.62 28.65 17.97
C LEU A 212 8.01 30.02 17.60
N GLU A 213 8.59 31.09 18.15
CA GLU A 213 8.16 32.46 17.87
C GLU A 213 8.49 32.89 16.43
N ASP A 214 9.62 32.41 15.90
CA ASP A 214 10.03 32.60 14.51
C ASP A 214 10.28 31.26 13.80
N LYS A 215 9.59 31.05 12.68
CA LYS A 215 9.79 29.87 11.81
C LYS A 215 11.19 29.81 11.21
N SER A 216 11.90 30.94 11.11
CA SER A 216 13.27 30.99 10.63
C SER A 216 14.25 30.28 11.57
N GLU A 217 13.97 30.29 12.87
CA GLU A 217 14.74 29.58 13.89
C GLU A 217 14.67 28.06 13.68
N TYR A 218 13.49 27.55 13.33
CA TYR A 218 13.30 26.14 12.96
C TYR A 218 14.11 25.76 11.71
N ALA A 219 14.07 26.60 10.68
CA ALA A 219 14.79 26.34 9.44
C ALA A 219 16.32 26.33 9.67
N LEU A 220 16.83 27.24 10.51
CA LEU A 220 18.24 27.26 10.90
C LEU A 220 18.63 26.01 11.69
N LEU A 221 17.77 25.56 12.61
CA LEU A 221 17.95 24.32 13.37
C LEU A 221 18.02 23.08 12.47
N LEU A 222 17.20 23.01 11.42
CA LEU A 222 17.27 21.94 10.43
C LEU A 222 18.59 21.97 9.65
N VAL A 223 19.07 23.16 9.25
CA VAL A 223 20.32 23.31 8.50
C VAL A 223 21.55 23.00 9.37
N SER A 224 21.53 23.36 10.66
CA SER A 224 22.66 23.08 11.56
C SER A 224 22.79 21.61 11.95
N ASN A 225 21.72 20.82 11.79
CA ASN A 225 21.67 19.40 12.14
C ASN A 225 21.56 18.47 10.91
N ALA A 226 21.65 19.00 9.68
CA ALA A 226 21.63 18.24 8.42
C ALA A 226 23.01 17.69 8.04
#